data_AF-B5X8J4-F1
#
_entry.id   AF-B5X8J4-F1
#
_cell.length_a   1.000
_cell.length_b   1.000
_cell.length_c   1.000
_cell.angle_alpha   90.00
_cell.angle_beta   90.00
_cell.angle_gamma   90.00
#
_symmetry.space_group_name_H-M   'P 1'
#
loop_
_entity.id
_entity.type
_entity.pdbx_description
1 polymer ?
#
loop_
_entity_poly.entity_id
_entity_poly.type
_entity_poly.pdbx_seq_one_letter_code
_entity_poly.pdbx_strand_id
1 'polypeptide(L)'
;MLYLTVKRETLISRLYLFPWNPGQIQAVEQQEKSHGSSRFPISRPEQSFKLNSSFRLNIPCSTSINPQRIHFIQRDTTPSFFKAIVKMTGVDIEMELFSDDERTVWKEIVSRDEYVTDTRSTSAVSGAGRPAESSLTGSPEQQLRSVRTEFVIRVSGPVLNELLDRLLQHTVINQEEMESVKVIAERTEKARDIIDMVLRKGTESSSRMINLLGELDPCLYTELQINSVGVPT
;
A
#
# COMPACT_ATOMS: atom_id res chain seq x y z
N MET A 1 -2.28 8.10 19.04
CA MET A 1 -3.69 8.11 18.57
C MET A 1 -3.70 8.14 17.07
N LEU A 2 -4.52 7.32 16.40
CA LEU A 2 -4.63 7.30 14.94
C LEU A 2 -5.97 7.89 14.49
N TYR A 3 -5.91 8.77 13.50
CA TYR A 3 -7.08 9.32 12.83
C TYR A 3 -6.97 9.09 11.33
N LEU A 4 -8.10 8.73 10.72
CA LEU A 4 -8.21 8.51 9.30
C LEU A 4 -9.22 9.49 8.70
N THR A 5 -8.86 10.10 7.58
CA THR A 5 -9.80 10.88 6.76
C THR A 5 -9.85 10.28 5.37
N VAL A 6 -11.04 9.85 4.95
CA VAL A 6 -11.29 9.40 3.58
C VAL A 6 -11.62 10.61 2.72
N LYS A 7 -10.90 10.79 1.61
CA LYS A 7 -11.15 11.83 0.60
C LYS A 7 -11.07 11.23 -0.80
N ARG A 8 -12.25 10.99 -1.40
CA ARG A 8 -12.37 10.36 -2.74
C ARG A 8 -11.63 9.01 -2.75
N GLU A 9 -10.52 8.92 -3.48
CA GLU A 9 -9.69 7.72 -3.64
C GLU A 9 -8.44 7.73 -2.73
N THR A 10 -8.37 8.67 -1.78
CA THR A 10 -7.22 8.82 -0.88
C THR A 10 -7.62 8.72 0.58
N LEU A 11 -6.82 8.00 1.35
CA LEU A 11 -6.88 7.92 2.80
C LEU A 11 -5.76 8.79 3.39
N ILE A 12 -6.13 9.75 4.21
CA ILE A 12 -5.19 10.58 4.97
C ILE A 12 -5.09 9.98 6.38
N SER A 13 -3.96 9.36 6.68
CA SER A 13 -3.64 8.84 8.00
C SER A 13 -2.90 9.91 8.82
N ARG A 14 -3.33 10.14 10.05
CA ARG A 14 -2.66 11.01 11.04
C ARG A 14 -2.40 10.24 12.33
N LEU A 15 -1.14 9.90 12.57
CA LEU A 15 -0.69 9.21 13.77
C LEU A 15 -0.04 10.20 14.74
N TYR A 16 -0.71 10.49 15.84
CA TYR A 16 -0.25 11.37 16.91
C TYR A 16 0.54 10.61 17.98
N LEU A 17 1.73 11.12 18.30
CA LEU A 17 2.60 10.66 19.37
C LEU A 17 2.77 11.78 20.41
N PHE A 18 2.28 11.55 21.62
CA PHE A 18 2.47 12.47 22.74
C PHE A 18 2.42 11.74 24.09
N PRO A 19 3.10 12.24 25.13
CA PRO A 19 3.01 11.69 26.47
C PRO A 19 1.57 11.81 26.98
N TRP A 20 1.14 10.90 27.86
CA TRP A 20 -0.24 10.90 28.36
C TRP A 20 -0.59 12.24 29.01
N ASN A 21 -1.37 13.06 28.32
CA ASN A 21 -1.83 14.37 28.77
C ASN A 21 -3.29 14.58 28.31
N PRO A 22 -4.26 14.59 29.25
CA PRO A 22 -5.68 14.75 28.93
C PRO A 22 -6.00 16.00 28.10
N GLY A 23 -5.32 17.13 28.37
CA GLY A 23 -5.54 18.37 27.63
C GLY A 23 -5.11 18.24 26.16
N GLN A 24 -4.02 17.54 25.89
CA GLN A 24 -3.58 17.26 24.52
C GLN A 24 -4.49 16.28 23.80
N ILE A 25 -4.97 15.24 24.49
CA ILE A 25 -5.94 14.29 23.94
C ILE A 25 -7.19 15.05 23.48
N GLN A 26 -7.72 15.93 24.33
CA GLN A 26 -8.92 16.71 24.03
C GLN A 26 -8.69 17.71 22.88
N ALA A 27 -7.53 18.36 22.83
CA ALA A 27 -7.18 19.27 21.74
C ALA A 27 -7.11 18.56 20.39
N VAL A 28 -6.47 17.38 20.33
CA VAL A 28 -6.42 16.55 19.12
C VAL A 28 -7.81 16.09 18.71
N GLU A 29 -8.63 15.64 19.67
CA GLU A 29 -10.01 15.23 19.39
C GLU A 29 -10.87 16.36 18.81
N GLN A 30 -10.76 17.58 19.34
CA GLN A 30 -11.49 18.75 18.81
C GLN A 30 -10.99 19.13 17.42
N GLN A 31 -9.67 19.12 17.21
CA GLN A 31 -9.08 19.42 15.91
C GLN A 31 -9.52 18.40 14.86
N GLU A 32 -9.46 17.10 15.14
CA GLU A 32 -9.79 16.09 14.13
C GLU A 32 -11.30 16.01 13.85
N LYS A 33 -12.14 16.34 14.84
CA LYS A 33 -13.59 16.53 14.62
C LYS A 33 -13.89 17.61 13.57
N SER A 34 -13.16 18.73 13.57
CA SER A 34 -13.38 19.79 12.57
C SER A 34 -12.92 19.39 11.16
N HIS A 35 -12.02 18.42 11.05
CA HIS A 35 -11.53 17.88 9.77
C HIS A 35 -12.40 16.76 9.19
N GLY A 36 -13.45 16.32 9.91
CA GLY A 36 -14.27 15.18 9.52
C GLY A 36 -13.50 13.85 9.57
N SER A 37 -12.46 13.76 10.41
CA SER A 37 -11.67 12.54 10.58
C SER A 37 -12.34 11.59 11.57
N SER A 38 -12.26 10.29 11.29
CA SER A 38 -12.68 9.24 12.22
C SER A 38 -11.51 8.81 13.09
N ARG A 39 -11.74 8.72 14.40
CA ARG A 39 -10.75 8.15 15.33
C ARG A 39 -10.74 6.64 15.15
N PHE A 40 -9.54 6.10 14.97
CA PHE A 40 -9.35 4.67 14.87
C PHE A 40 -8.83 4.11 16.19
N PRO A 41 -9.47 3.06 16.75
CA PRO A 41 -8.89 2.35 17.88
C PRO A 41 -7.61 1.65 17.39
N ILE A 42 -6.50 1.97 18.04
CA ILE A 42 -5.22 1.30 17.78
C ILE A 42 -4.75 0.59 19.03
N SER A 43 -4.07 -0.53 18.81
CA SER A 43 -3.35 -1.28 19.81
C SER A 43 -2.37 -0.36 20.53
N ARG A 44 -2.41 -0.38 21.86
CA ARG A 44 -1.41 0.32 22.67
C ARG A 44 -0.09 -0.46 22.53
N PRO A 45 1.04 0.22 22.29
CA PRO A 45 2.33 -0.46 22.28
C PRO A 45 2.56 -1.13 23.65
N GLU A 46 3.06 -2.36 23.64
CA GLU A 46 3.35 -3.11 24.88
C GLU A 46 4.43 -2.41 25.71
N GLN A 47 5.33 -1.67 25.06
CA GLN A 47 6.39 -0.89 25.69
C GLN A 47 6.11 0.61 25.57
N SER A 48 6.28 1.31 26.70
CA SER A 48 6.24 2.77 26.74
C SER A 48 7.36 3.36 25.90
N PHE A 49 7.03 4.35 25.06
CA PHE A 49 8.04 5.03 24.26
C PHE A 49 8.94 5.93 25.11
N LYS A 50 10.24 5.90 24.80
CA LYS A 50 11.24 6.75 25.47
C LYS A 50 11.13 8.20 25.00
N LEU A 51 11.01 9.13 25.93
CA LEU A 51 11.02 10.57 25.66
C LEU A 51 12.36 10.99 25.03
N ASN A 52 12.31 11.95 24.10
CA ASN A 52 13.43 12.45 23.29
C ASN A 52 13.99 11.46 22.25
N SER A 53 13.35 10.29 22.05
CA SER A 53 13.68 9.40 20.95
C SER A 53 13.01 9.82 19.65
N SER A 54 13.58 9.38 18.53
CA SER A 54 13.02 9.60 17.19
C SER A 54 12.29 8.36 16.72
N PHE A 55 11.18 8.56 16.01
CA PHE A 55 10.42 7.46 15.41
C PHE A 55 10.26 7.68 13.91
N ARG A 56 10.09 6.59 13.16
CA ARG A 56 9.78 6.60 11.72
C ARG A 56 8.54 5.77 11.47
N LEU A 57 7.56 6.34 10.78
CA LEU A 57 6.35 5.62 10.37
C LEU A 57 6.55 5.07 8.96
N ASN A 58 6.39 3.76 8.80
CA ASN A 58 6.36 3.06 7.53
C ASN A 58 4.92 2.72 7.16
N ILE A 59 4.54 3.01 5.92
CA ILE A 59 3.27 2.62 5.33
C ILE A 59 3.57 2.19 3.89
N PRO A 60 3.64 0.88 3.59
CA PRO A 60 4.14 0.35 2.32
C PRO A 60 3.47 0.92 1.06
N CYS A 61 2.21 1.33 1.14
CA CYS A 61 1.46 1.91 0.01
C CYS A 61 1.33 3.46 0.05
N SER A 62 2.05 4.16 0.94
CA SER A 62 1.96 5.62 1.05
C SER A 62 2.66 6.33 -0.11
N THR A 63 1.90 7.11 -0.87
CA THR A 63 2.44 8.03 -1.89
C THR A 63 3.23 9.21 -1.30
N SER A 64 3.11 9.42 0.01
CA SER A 64 3.94 10.39 0.73
C SER A 64 5.32 9.79 0.95
N ILE A 65 6.33 10.39 0.33
CA ILE A 65 7.77 10.13 0.54
C ILE A 65 8.00 10.03 2.06
N ASN A 66 8.30 8.81 2.52
CA ASN A 66 8.74 8.39 3.85
C ASN A 66 8.71 9.54 4.88
N PRO A 67 7.65 9.65 5.72
CA PRO A 67 7.52 10.82 6.57
C PRO A 67 8.75 10.93 7.48
N GLN A 68 9.35 12.14 7.49
CA GLN A 68 10.59 12.43 8.23
C GLN A 68 10.51 11.92 9.67
N ARG A 69 11.64 11.44 10.22
CA ARG A 69 11.71 11.02 11.63
C ARG A 69 11.13 12.12 12.51
N ILE A 70 10.20 11.75 13.40
CA ILE A 70 9.60 12.70 14.34
C ILE A 70 10.17 12.42 15.72
N HIS A 71 10.61 13.48 16.39
CA HIS A 71 11.02 13.42 17.78
C HIS A 71 9.79 13.34 18.69
N PHE A 72 9.80 12.34 19.56
CA PHE A 72 8.86 12.21 20.65
C PHE A 72 9.30 13.11 21.80
N ILE A 73 8.86 14.36 21.74
CA ILE A 73 9.14 15.37 22.74
C ILE A 73 7.85 15.82 23.42
N GLN A 74 7.96 16.20 24.68
CA GLN A 74 6.88 16.88 25.37
C GLN A 74 6.77 18.31 24.82
N ARG A 75 5.60 18.67 24.30
CA ARG A 75 5.27 20.03 23.86
C ARG A 75 4.06 20.52 24.63
N ASP A 76 4.00 21.81 24.90
CA ASP A 76 2.91 22.39 25.70
C ASP A 76 1.63 22.65 24.89
N THR A 77 1.71 22.66 23.56
CA THR A 77 0.59 23.09 22.69
C THR A 77 0.24 22.05 21.61
N THR A 78 1.14 21.77 20.66
CA THR A 78 0.82 20.91 19.50
C THR A 78 1.62 19.61 19.54
N PRO A 79 0.97 18.45 19.67
CA PRO A 79 1.66 17.17 19.69
C PRO A 79 2.30 16.85 18.34
N SER A 80 3.40 16.11 18.39
CA SER A 80 4.06 15.54 17.23
C SER A 80 3.15 14.53 16.54
N PHE A 81 3.00 14.61 15.22
CA PHE A 81 2.21 13.64 14.47
C PHE A 81 2.75 13.38 13.07
N PHE A 82 2.64 12.13 12.65
CA PHE A 82 2.87 11.74 11.27
C PHE A 82 1.60 11.99 10.46
N LYS A 83 1.77 12.53 9.25
CA LYS A 83 0.70 12.60 8.25
C LYS A 83 1.16 11.82 7.03
N ALA A 84 0.37 10.83 6.63
CA ALA A 84 0.60 10.07 5.42
C ALA A 84 -0.64 10.12 4.53
N ILE A 85 -0.41 10.19 3.22
CA ILE A 85 -1.45 10.12 2.21
C ILE A 85 -1.26 8.81 1.48
N VAL A 86 -2.24 7.93 1.62
CA VAL A 86 -2.26 6.59 1.06
C VAL A 86 -3.37 6.55 0.03
N LYS A 87 -3.11 6.00 -1.16
CA LYS A 87 -4.20 5.73 -2.09
C LYS A 87 -5.02 4.57 -1.54
N MET A 88 -6.34 4.67 -1.61
CA MET A 88 -7.23 3.60 -1.20
C MET A 88 -7.18 2.50 -2.26
N THR A 89 -6.29 1.55 -2.06
CA THR A 89 -6.15 0.37 -2.92
C THR A 89 -7.20 -0.70 -2.59
N GLY A 90 -7.91 -0.58 -1.46
CA GLY A 90 -8.90 -1.60 -1.06
C GLY A 90 -8.25 -2.85 -0.49
N VAL A 91 -7.05 -2.73 0.08
CA VAL A 91 -6.37 -3.78 0.85
C VAL A 91 -6.16 -3.31 2.28
N ASP A 92 -5.90 -4.23 3.18
CA ASP A 92 -5.54 -3.85 4.54
C ASP A 92 -4.25 -3.04 4.54
N ILE A 93 -4.25 -1.92 5.26
CA ILE A 93 -3.13 -1.00 5.29
C ILE A 93 -2.32 -1.30 6.55
N GLU A 94 -1.16 -1.90 6.34
CA GLU A 94 -0.20 -2.11 7.40
C GLU A 94 0.56 -0.82 7.73
N MET A 95 0.62 -0.48 9.01
CA MET A 95 1.36 0.65 9.54
C MET A 95 2.35 0.18 10.59
N GLU A 96 3.63 0.48 10.40
CA GLU A 96 4.70 0.09 11.32
C GLU A 96 5.45 1.33 11.80
N LEU A 97 5.68 1.41 13.11
CA LEU A 97 6.50 2.45 13.72
C LEU A 97 7.84 1.85 14.14
N PHE A 98 8.91 2.46 13.66
CA PHE A 98 10.29 2.10 13.98
C PHE A 98 10.88 3.11 14.97
N SER A 99 11.66 2.62 15.94
CA SER A 99 12.52 3.43 16.80
C SER A 99 13.82 3.86 16.10
N ASP A 100 14.66 4.58 16.82
CA ASP A 100 15.96 5.05 16.34
C ASP A 100 16.94 3.91 16.02
N ASP A 101 16.82 2.78 16.70
CA ASP A 101 17.55 1.53 16.48
C ASP A 101 16.91 0.58 15.44
N GLU A 102 15.95 1.08 14.65
CA GLU A 102 15.24 0.35 13.59
C GLU A 102 14.48 -0.91 14.07
N ARG A 103 14.15 -0.99 15.36
CA ARG A 103 13.21 -2.00 15.86
C ARG A 103 11.77 -1.57 15.65
N THR A 104 10.90 -2.50 15.29
CA THR A 104 9.46 -2.27 15.25
C THR A 104 8.94 -2.14 16.68
N VAL A 105 8.45 -0.95 17.04
CA VAL A 105 7.89 -0.65 18.37
C VAL A 105 6.37 -0.64 18.38
N TRP A 106 5.75 -0.57 17.21
CA TRP A 106 4.32 -0.65 17.03
C TRP A 106 4.01 -1.10 15.60
N LYS A 107 3.00 -1.95 15.47
CA LYS A 107 2.51 -2.47 14.20
C LYS A 107 1.00 -2.57 14.30
N GLU A 108 0.31 -2.09 13.29
CA GLU A 108 -1.15 -2.12 13.22
C GLU A 108 -1.60 -2.37 11.80
N ILE A 109 -2.69 -3.12 11.66
CA ILE A 109 -3.31 -3.40 10.38
C ILE A 109 -4.66 -2.68 10.38
N VAL A 110 -4.77 -1.65 9.55
CA VAL A 110 -6.04 -0.96 9.34
C VAL A 110 -6.80 -1.72 8.27
N SER A 111 -7.86 -2.43 8.67
CA SER A 111 -8.64 -3.24 7.73
C SER A 111 -9.35 -2.37 6.69
N ARG A 112 -9.45 -2.89 5.47
CA ARG A 112 -10.23 -2.31 4.38
C ARG A 112 -11.63 -1.87 4.82
N ASP A 113 -12.34 -2.76 5.52
CA ASP A 113 -13.75 -2.58 5.85
C ASP A 113 -13.98 -1.39 6.78
N GLU A 114 -12.95 -0.96 7.50
CA GLU A 114 -13.06 0.12 8.46
C GLU A 114 -12.87 1.51 7.84
N TYR A 115 -12.22 1.60 6.67
CA TYR A 115 -12.04 2.87 5.95
C TYR A 115 -12.79 2.94 4.62
N VAL A 116 -13.25 1.82 4.07
CA VAL A 116 -14.22 1.82 2.97
C VAL A 116 -15.61 2.04 3.56
N THR A 117 -15.99 3.30 3.70
CA THR A 117 -17.41 3.62 3.89
C THR A 117 -18.10 3.40 2.56
N ASP A 118 -18.92 2.36 2.50
CA ASP A 118 -19.70 1.97 1.33
C ASP A 118 -20.47 3.18 0.76
N THR A 119 -19.94 3.81 -0.29
CA THR A 119 -20.68 4.76 -1.14
C THR A 119 -21.63 4.03 -2.10
N ARG A 120 -22.10 2.84 -1.75
CA ARG A 120 -23.18 2.14 -2.42
C ARG A 120 -24.20 1.61 -1.42
N SER A 121 -24.77 2.50 -0.63
CA SER A 121 -26.07 2.24 -0.02
C SER A 121 -26.94 3.48 -0.05
N THR A 122 -27.66 3.68 -1.15
CA THR A 122 -29.05 4.16 -1.18
C THR A 122 -29.59 4.18 -2.63
N SER A 123 -30.21 3.08 -3.05
CA SER A 123 -31.54 3.15 -3.67
C SER A 123 -32.12 1.73 -3.73
N ALA A 124 -32.96 1.43 -2.74
CA ALA A 124 -33.91 0.35 -2.87
C ALA A 124 -35.02 0.83 -3.81
N VAL A 125 -35.02 0.35 -5.04
CA VAL A 125 -36.24 0.21 -5.84
C VAL A 125 -36.25 -1.20 -6.38
N SER A 126 -37.20 -1.99 -5.88
CA SER A 126 -37.59 -3.28 -6.45
C SER A 126 -37.93 -3.11 -7.92
N GLY A 127 -37.37 -3.98 -8.77
CA GLY A 127 -37.77 -4.05 -10.17
C GLY A 127 -36.87 -4.98 -10.96
N ALA A 128 -37.43 -6.14 -11.29
CA ALA A 128 -36.92 -7.21 -12.16
C ALA A 128 -35.86 -6.81 -13.21
N GLY A 129 -34.84 -7.66 -13.32
CA GLY A 129 -33.92 -7.69 -14.45
C GLY A 129 -32.60 -8.34 -14.08
N ARG A 130 -32.47 -9.64 -14.32
CA ARG A 130 -31.18 -10.32 -14.42
C ARG A 130 -30.49 -9.84 -15.71
N PRO A 131 -29.24 -9.39 -15.63
CA PRO A 131 -28.23 -9.84 -16.59
C PRO A 131 -27.02 -10.35 -15.81
N ALA A 132 -26.72 -11.65 -15.89
CA ALA A 132 -25.71 -12.15 -16.81
C ALA A 132 -24.33 -11.52 -16.52
N GLU A 133 -23.55 -12.26 -15.75
CA GLU A 133 -22.10 -12.42 -15.85
C GLU A 133 -21.38 -11.40 -16.74
N SER A 134 -20.59 -10.50 -16.13
CA SER A 134 -19.45 -9.89 -16.80
C SER A 134 -18.18 -10.36 -16.11
N SER A 135 -17.78 -11.58 -16.45
CA SER A 135 -16.43 -12.09 -16.24
C SER A 135 -15.44 -11.14 -16.93
N LEU A 136 -14.83 -10.23 -16.19
CA LEU A 136 -13.60 -9.58 -16.60
C LEU A 136 -12.43 -10.50 -16.22
N THR A 137 -12.33 -11.63 -16.89
CA THR A 137 -11.13 -12.48 -16.88
C THR A 137 -10.56 -12.51 -18.29
N GLY A 138 -9.88 -11.42 -18.65
CA GLY A 138 -8.90 -11.48 -19.74
C GLY A 138 -7.84 -12.53 -19.41
N SER A 139 -7.15 -13.06 -20.42
CA SER A 139 -6.05 -14.00 -20.16
C SER A 139 -4.98 -13.33 -19.28
N PRO A 140 -4.23 -14.07 -18.44
CA PRO A 140 -3.18 -13.51 -17.59
C PRO A 140 -2.17 -12.65 -18.38
N GLU A 141 -1.93 -12.98 -19.65
CA GLU A 141 -1.11 -12.18 -20.56
C GLU A 141 -1.71 -10.82 -20.88
N GLN A 142 -3.02 -10.74 -21.09
CA GLN A 142 -3.71 -9.46 -21.34
C GLN A 142 -3.62 -8.56 -20.11
N GLN A 143 -3.79 -9.13 -18.92
CA GLN A 143 -3.63 -8.40 -17.67
C GLN A 143 -2.20 -7.86 -17.52
N LEU A 144 -1.17 -8.70 -17.74
CA LEU A 144 0.23 -8.24 -17.70
C LEU A 144 0.54 -7.18 -18.77
N ARG A 145 -0.01 -7.31 -19.98
CA ARG A 145 0.18 -6.31 -21.04
C ARG A 145 -0.43 -4.96 -20.69
N SER A 146 -1.62 -4.95 -20.10
CA SER A 146 -2.29 -3.73 -19.67
C SER A 146 -1.52 -3.01 -18.57
N VAL A 147 -0.95 -3.77 -17.64
CA VAL A 147 -0.24 -3.21 -16.48
C VAL A 147 1.26 -2.98 -16.73
N ARG A 148 1.75 -3.34 -17.93
CA ARG A 148 3.17 -3.28 -18.31
C ARG A 148 3.82 -1.93 -18.05
N THR A 149 3.19 -0.85 -18.51
CA THR A 149 3.74 0.51 -18.38
C THR A 149 3.82 0.93 -16.92
N GLU A 150 2.77 0.63 -16.15
CA GLU A 150 2.67 1.01 -14.75
C GLU A 150 3.63 0.21 -13.87
N PHE A 151 3.78 -1.09 -14.15
CA PHE A 151 4.77 -1.96 -13.53
C PHE A 151 6.19 -1.40 -13.71
N VAL A 152 6.56 -1.02 -14.94
CA VAL A 152 7.90 -0.47 -15.25
C VAL A 152 8.17 0.85 -14.51
N ILE A 153 7.18 1.72 -14.39
CA ILE A 153 7.34 3.02 -13.73
C ILE A 153 7.46 2.86 -12.22
N ARG A 154 6.63 2.00 -11.62
CA ARG A 154 6.42 1.94 -10.16
C ARG A 154 7.23 0.90 -9.42
N VAL A 155 7.60 -0.21 -10.06
CA VAL A 155 8.27 -1.30 -9.35
C VAL A 155 9.57 -0.81 -8.71
N SER A 156 9.74 -1.10 -7.42
CA SER A 156 10.97 -0.72 -6.72
C SER A 156 12.11 -1.68 -7.09
N GLY A 157 13.35 -1.19 -7.08
CA GLY A 157 14.53 -2.03 -7.39
C GLY A 157 14.64 -3.31 -6.53
N PRO A 158 14.40 -3.26 -5.20
CA PRO A 158 14.40 -4.45 -4.35
C PRO A 158 13.33 -5.47 -4.75
N VAL A 159 12.08 -5.04 -4.93
CA VAL A 159 10.97 -5.91 -5.34
C VAL A 159 11.25 -6.53 -6.71
N LEU A 160 11.91 -5.79 -7.61
CA LEU A 160 12.28 -6.30 -8.92
C LEU A 160 13.32 -7.42 -8.86
N ASN A 161 14.32 -7.28 -7.99
CA ASN A 161 15.34 -8.32 -7.79
C ASN A 161 14.72 -9.56 -7.14
N GLU A 162 13.88 -9.38 -6.13
CA GLU A 162 13.23 -10.49 -5.45
C GLU A 162 12.22 -11.22 -6.35
N LEU A 163 11.47 -10.47 -7.17
CA LEU A 163 10.61 -11.05 -8.20
C LEU A 163 11.42 -11.88 -9.20
N LEU A 164 12.59 -11.40 -9.63
CA LEU A 164 13.47 -12.13 -10.53
C LEU A 164 13.98 -13.45 -9.90
N ASP A 165 14.39 -13.42 -8.63
CA ASP A 165 14.83 -14.61 -7.89
C ASP A 165 13.71 -15.65 -7.75
N ARG A 166 12.48 -15.18 -7.45
CA ARG A 166 11.28 -16.06 -7.37
C ARG A 166 10.91 -16.64 -8.72
N LEU A 167 11.01 -15.87 -9.81
CA LEU A 167 10.74 -16.37 -11.16
C LEU A 167 11.73 -17.49 -11.54
N LEU A 168 13.00 -17.38 -11.15
CA LEU A 168 13.98 -18.45 -11.32
C LEU A 168 13.63 -19.67 -10.44
N GLN A 169 13.29 -19.45 -9.16
CA GLN A 169 12.92 -20.51 -8.22
C GLN A 169 11.73 -21.33 -8.71
N HIS A 170 10.74 -20.67 -9.33
CA HIS A 170 9.58 -21.32 -9.93
C HIS A 170 9.82 -21.82 -11.37
N THR A 171 11.07 -21.82 -11.85
CA THR A 171 11.47 -22.29 -13.20
C THR A 171 10.74 -21.58 -14.35
N VAL A 172 10.28 -20.35 -14.12
CA VAL A 172 9.63 -19.51 -15.14
C VAL A 172 10.66 -18.97 -16.12
N ILE A 173 11.85 -18.65 -15.60
CA ILE A 173 13.01 -18.16 -16.34
C ILE A 173 14.21 -19.09 -16.08
N ASN A 174 15.12 -19.15 -17.05
CA ASN A 174 16.36 -19.92 -16.95
C ASN A 174 17.48 -19.10 -16.29
N GLN A 175 18.52 -19.78 -15.79
CA GLN A 175 19.69 -19.09 -15.20
C GLN A 175 20.34 -18.11 -16.18
N GLU A 176 20.47 -18.48 -17.46
CA GLU A 176 21.06 -17.61 -18.49
C GLU A 176 20.22 -16.34 -18.74
N GLU A 177 18.90 -16.47 -18.71
CA GLU A 177 17.96 -15.36 -18.85
C GLU A 177 18.02 -14.44 -17.63
N MET A 178 18.14 -15.01 -16.44
CA MET A 178 18.33 -14.27 -15.18
C MET A 178 19.62 -13.46 -15.20
N GLU A 179 20.76 -14.07 -15.55
CA GLU A 179 22.05 -13.38 -15.60
C GLU A 179 22.02 -12.24 -16.63
N SER A 180 21.36 -12.44 -17.77
CA SER A 180 21.18 -11.40 -18.80
C SER A 180 20.44 -10.17 -18.26
N VAL A 181 19.36 -10.38 -17.51
CA VAL A 181 18.56 -9.29 -16.89
C VAL A 181 19.31 -8.65 -15.72
N LYS A 182 20.14 -9.41 -15.01
CA LYS A 182 20.89 -8.93 -13.85
C LYS A 182 21.99 -7.93 -14.22
N VAL A 183 22.53 -8.02 -15.44
CA VAL A 183 23.52 -7.10 -15.99
C VAL A 183 22.93 -5.72 -16.31
N ILE A 184 21.60 -5.61 -16.47
CA ILE A 184 20.93 -4.34 -16.77
C ILE A 184 20.99 -3.41 -15.55
N ALA A 185 21.68 -2.28 -15.70
CA ALA A 185 21.85 -1.28 -14.64
C ALA A 185 20.61 -0.40 -14.45
N GLU A 186 19.87 -0.12 -15.53
CA GLU A 186 18.69 0.75 -15.47
C GLU A 186 17.46 -0.04 -14.96
N ARG A 187 16.91 0.36 -13.81
CA ARG A 187 15.73 -0.27 -13.18
C ARG A 187 14.55 -0.42 -14.15
N THR A 188 14.26 0.63 -14.92
CA THR A 188 13.13 0.72 -15.84
C THR A 188 13.29 -0.19 -17.04
N GLU A 189 14.50 -0.27 -17.60
CA GLU A 189 14.84 -1.23 -18.65
C GLU A 189 14.76 -2.66 -18.12
N LYS A 190 15.32 -2.91 -16.93
CA LYS A 190 15.26 -4.21 -16.26
C LYS A 190 13.83 -4.68 -16.01
N ALA A 191 12.95 -3.78 -15.56
CA ALA A 191 11.54 -4.09 -15.35
C ALA A 191 10.81 -4.43 -16.65
N ARG A 192 11.14 -3.73 -17.73
CA ARG A 192 10.57 -3.99 -19.06
C ARG A 192 11.00 -5.36 -19.58
N ASP A 193 12.26 -5.71 -19.40
CA ASP A 193 12.78 -7.00 -19.86
C ASP A 193 12.18 -8.17 -19.07
N ILE A 194 11.98 -8.03 -17.76
CA ILE A 194 11.33 -9.07 -16.93
C ILE A 194 9.91 -9.33 -17.40
N ILE A 195 9.10 -8.29 -17.55
CA ILE A 195 7.69 -8.46 -17.94
C ILE A 195 7.56 -8.96 -19.38
N ASP A 196 8.41 -8.49 -20.30
CA ASP A 196 8.41 -8.96 -21.69
C ASP A 196 8.85 -10.42 -21.80
N MET A 197 9.83 -10.82 -20.98
CA MET A 197 10.28 -12.21 -20.92
C MET A 197 9.17 -13.13 -20.41
N VAL A 198 8.48 -12.77 -19.33
CA VAL A 198 7.35 -13.54 -18.80
C VAL A 198 6.21 -13.63 -19.82
N LEU A 199 5.90 -12.52 -20.50
CA LEU A 199 4.89 -12.50 -21.57
C LEU A 199 5.27 -13.41 -22.76
N ARG A 200 6.56 -13.55 -23.08
CA ARG A 200 7.02 -14.47 -24.13
C ARG A 200 6.92 -15.95 -23.75
N LYS A 201 6.95 -16.27 -22.45
CA LYS A 201 6.83 -17.65 -21.95
C LYS A 201 5.38 -18.15 -21.92
N GLY A 202 4.39 -17.25 -21.91
CA GLY A 202 2.98 -17.56 -22.08
C GLY A 202 2.10 -17.34 -20.84
N THR A 203 0.85 -17.78 -20.93
CA THR A 203 -0.21 -17.55 -19.92
C THR A 203 0.12 -18.11 -18.54
N GLU A 204 0.71 -19.30 -18.46
CA GLU A 204 1.08 -19.94 -17.19
C GLU A 204 2.13 -19.13 -16.43
N SER A 205 3.16 -18.67 -17.15
CA SER A 205 4.21 -17.81 -16.61
C SER A 205 3.65 -16.45 -16.19
N SER A 206 2.75 -15.90 -17.01
CA SER A 206 2.08 -14.64 -16.72
C SER A 206 1.23 -14.71 -15.44
N SER A 207 0.47 -15.79 -15.28
CA SER A 207 -0.31 -16.08 -14.07
C SER A 207 0.59 -16.20 -12.83
N ARG A 208 1.71 -16.92 -12.95
CA ARG A 208 2.68 -17.04 -11.85
C ARG A 208 3.29 -15.70 -11.46
N MET A 209 3.68 -14.87 -12.42
CA MET A 209 4.21 -13.53 -12.12
C MET A 209 3.17 -12.65 -11.43
N ILE A 210 1.91 -12.70 -11.87
CA ILE A 210 0.79 -11.98 -11.25
C ILE A 210 0.64 -12.41 -9.78
N ASN A 211 0.64 -13.72 -9.50
CA ASN A 211 0.54 -14.23 -8.12
C ASN A 211 1.74 -13.82 -7.26
N LEU A 212 2.97 -13.97 -7.78
CA LEU A 212 4.19 -13.56 -7.08
C LEU A 212 4.21 -12.06 -6.79
N LEU A 213 3.70 -11.25 -7.70
CA LEU A 213 3.58 -9.81 -7.49
C LEU A 213 2.59 -9.48 -6.37
N GLY A 214 1.49 -10.22 -6.28
CA GLY A 214 0.54 -10.13 -5.18
C GLY A 214 1.14 -10.50 -3.81
N GLU A 215 2.08 -11.45 -3.78
CA GLU A 215 2.78 -11.86 -2.56
C GLU A 215 3.90 -10.88 -2.15
N LEU A 216 4.67 -10.40 -3.12
CA LEU A 216 5.84 -9.54 -2.88
C LEU A 216 5.46 -8.08 -2.67
N ASP A 217 4.46 -7.60 -3.39
CA ASP A 217 4.00 -6.22 -3.31
C ASP A 217 2.48 -6.13 -3.51
N PRO A 218 1.70 -6.45 -2.45
CA PRO A 218 0.23 -6.37 -2.49
C PRO A 218 -0.28 -4.98 -2.87
N CYS A 219 0.46 -3.92 -2.51
CA CYS A 219 0.13 -2.54 -2.85
C CYS A 219 0.19 -2.32 -4.36
N LEU A 220 1.30 -2.72 -4.98
CA LEU A 220 1.53 -2.58 -6.41
C LEU A 220 0.61 -3.51 -7.20
N TYR A 221 0.44 -4.76 -6.77
CA TYR A 221 -0.51 -5.70 -7.37
C TYR A 221 -1.91 -5.10 -7.48
N THR A 222 -2.39 -4.49 -6.39
CA THR A 222 -3.74 -3.92 -6.35
C THR A 222 -3.85 -2.66 -7.20
N GLU A 223 -2.82 -1.80 -7.22
CA GLU A 223 -2.81 -0.62 -8.09
C GLU A 223 -2.77 -1.00 -9.58
N LEU A 224 -2.12 -2.11 -9.93
CA LEU A 224 -2.14 -2.68 -11.27
C LEU A 224 -3.50 -3.31 -11.63
N GLN A 225 -4.19 -3.96 -10.69
CA GLN A 225 -5.55 -4.49 -10.91
C GLN A 225 -6.58 -3.39 -11.09
N ILE A 226 -6.52 -2.30 -10.32
CA ILE A 226 -7.45 -1.16 -10.42
C ILE A 226 -7.31 -0.48 -11.80
N ASN A 227 -6.08 -0.30 -12.28
CA ASN A 227 -5.81 0.27 -13.60
C ASN A 227 -6.15 -0.66 -14.77
N SER A 228 -6.39 -1.95 -14.52
CA SER A 228 -6.87 -2.89 -15.54
C SER A 228 -8.40 -2.84 -15.73
N VAL A 229 -9.14 -2.13 -14.85
CA VAL A 229 -10.62 -2.01 -14.89
C VAL A 229 -11.10 -0.68 -15.51
N GLY A 230 -10.23 0.32 -15.66
CA GLY A 230 -10.49 1.48 -16.53
C GLY A 230 -9.70 1.31 -17.82
N VAL A 231 -10.30 1.08 -18.98
CA VAL A 231 -11.08 2.06 -19.75
C VAL A 231 -11.94 1.31 -20.79
N PRO A 232 -13.18 1.76 -21.04
CA PRO A 232 -13.46 2.27 -22.38
C PRO A 232 -14.15 3.64 -22.36
N THR A 233 -13.48 4.57 -23.08
CA THR A 233 -13.98 5.76 -23.81
C THR A 233 -14.83 6.81 -23.09
#